data_AF-A0A3S1C4Q8-F1
#
_entry.id   AF-A0A3S1C4Q8-F1
#
_cell.length_a   1.000
_cell.length_b   1.000
_cell.length_c   1.000
_cell.angle_alpha   90.00
_cell.angle_beta   90.00
_cell.angle_gamma   90.00
#
_symmetry.space_group_name_H-M   'P 1'
#
loop_
_entity.id
_entity.type
_entity.pdbx_description
1 polymer ?
#
loop_
_entity_poly.entity_id
_entity_poly.type
_entity_poly.pdbx_seq_one_letter_code
_entity_poly.pdbx_strand_id
1 'polypeptide(L)'
;MSSDTIIIIHASSKEHVQGHISWIQERLRTGVQDGIELWNRREELFPSLTFCDSVRQQLQSFNTGNPLLRQVVNRLFALEKSCKSWTEGAFDFDTLSCKASPESESRLKRFQSQLTFRCPDGVNRNFSLHVRMTPGAWRLYFSTEFGPGKLVIGYIGLKIQ
;
A
#
# COMPACT_ATOMS: atom_id res chain seq x y z
N MET A 1 -35.99 53.11 -7.35
CA MET A 1 -35.48 51.85 -7.93
C MET A 1 -34.31 51.44 -7.08
N SER A 2 -34.52 50.41 -6.26
CA SER A 2 -33.64 50.04 -5.17
C SER A 2 -32.70 48.94 -5.64
N SER A 3 -31.39 49.11 -5.41
CA SER A 3 -30.34 48.23 -5.89
C SER A 3 -30.50 46.79 -5.38
N ASP A 4 -30.63 45.85 -6.31
CA ASP A 4 -30.53 44.42 -6.01
C ASP A 4 -29.08 44.06 -5.68
N THR A 5 -28.87 43.60 -4.45
CA THR A 5 -27.58 43.04 -4.02
C THR A 5 -27.54 41.58 -4.44
N ILE A 6 -26.79 41.26 -5.49
CA ILE A 6 -26.54 39.88 -5.90
C ILE A 6 -25.39 39.32 -5.04
N ILE A 7 -25.71 38.40 -4.14
CA ILE A 7 -24.70 37.62 -3.40
C ILE A 7 -24.16 36.55 -4.35
N ILE A 8 -23.00 36.82 -4.95
CA ILE A 8 -22.23 35.80 -5.67
C ILE A 8 -21.62 34.87 -4.62
N ILE A 9 -22.07 33.61 -4.56
CA ILE A 9 -21.40 32.57 -3.77
C ILE A 9 -20.13 32.17 -4.53
N HIS A 10 -19.03 32.89 -4.29
CA HIS A 10 -17.70 32.47 -4.70
C HIS A 10 -17.16 31.43 -3.69
N ALA A 11 -16.60 30.33 -4.19
CA ALA A 11 -15.80 29.35 -3.46
C ALA A 11 -14.50 29.94 -2.85
N SER A 12 -14.63 30.88 -1.92
CA SER A 12 -13.50 31.55 -1.25
C SER A 12 -13.76 31.79 0.25
N SER A 13 -14.29 30.79 0.96
CA SER A 13 -14.20 30.77 2.42
C SER A 13 -12.93 30.02 2.84
N LYS A 14 -11.97 30.77 3.43
CA LYS A 14 -10.71 30.23 3.99
C LYS A 14 -10.98 29.16 5.06
N GLU A 15 -12.17 29.20 5.66
CA GLU A 15 -12.57 28.41 6.82
C GLU A 15 -12.89 26.93 6.47
N HIS A 16 -13.08 26.57 5.20
CA HIS A 16 -13.22 25.16 4.77
C HIS A 16 -11.91 24.54 4.28
N VAL A 17 -10.88 25.35 3.99
CA VAL A 17 -9.60 24.84 3.49
C VAL A 17 -8.83 24.14 4.60
N GLN A 18 -9.01 24.52 5.88
CA GLN A 18 -8.32 23.90 7.03
C GLN A 18 -8.64 22.41 7.26
N GLY A 19 -9.87 21.96 6.97
CA GLY A 19 -10.22 20.54 7.04
C GLY A 19 -9.62 19.70 5.90
N HIS A 20 -9.38 20.34 4.74
CA HIS A 20 -8.84 19.69 3.56
C HIS A 20 -7.33 19.86 3.41
N ILE A 21 -6.69 20.82 4.09
CA ILE A 21 -5.24 21.03 4.02
C ILE A 21 -4.51 19.77 4.42
N SER A 22 -4.87 19.12 5.52
CA SER A 22 -4.20 17.89 5.96
C SER A 22 -4.40 16.75 4.94
N TRP A 23 -5.58 16.64 4.32
CA TRP A 23 -5.85 15.65 3.27
C TRP A 23 -5.14 15.96 1.95
N ILE A 24 -5.06 17.23 1.55
CA ILE A 24 -4.34 17.69 0.35
C ILE A 24 -2.84 17.53 0.57
N GLN A 25 -2.32 17.94 1.73
CA GLN A 25 -0.91 17.77 2.10
C GLN A 25 -0.54 16.30 2.17
N GLU A 26 -1.36 15.46 2.79
CA GLU A 26 -1.13 14.02 2.79
C GLU A 26 -1.19 13.46 1.36
N ARG A 27 -2.14 13.90 0.54
CA ARG A 27 -2.25 13.46 -0.86
C ARG A 27 -1.10 13.95 -1.75
N LEU A 28 -0.53 15.12 -1.48
CA LEU A 28 0.65 15.65 -2.15
C LEU A 28 1.91 14.90 -1.68
N ARG A 29 2.02 14.62 -0.38
CA ARG A 29 3.14 13.87 0.22
C ARG A 29 3.17 12.41 -0.24
N THR A 30 2.00 11.79 -0.36
CA THR A 30 1.80 10.40 -0.77
C THR A 30 1.58 10.23 -2.27
N GLY A 31 1.54 11.33 -3.02
CA GLY A 31 1.42 11.32 -4.47
C GLY A 31 2.70 10.78 -5.10
N VAL A 32 2.56 9.70 -5.85
CA VAL A 32 3.59 9.15 -6.74
C VAL A 32 3.02 9.13 -8.15
N GLN A 33 3.82 9.54 -9.13
CA GLN A 33 3.40 9.65 -10.51
C GLN A 33 3.39 8.29 -11.20
N ASP A 34 4.40 7.48 -10.92
CA ASP A 34 4.60 6.16 -11.50
C ASP A 34 5.27 5.19 -10.50
N GLY A 35 5.50 3.97 -10.95
CA GLY A 35 6.13 2.93 -10.17
C GLY A 35 7.64 3.09 -9.94
N ILE A 36 8.32 3.84 -10.81
CA ILE A 36 9.75 4.15 -10.63
C ILE A 36 9.90 5.13 -9.47
N GLU A 37 9.08 6.19 -9.43
CA GLU A 37 9.03 7.14 -8.33
C GLU A 37 8.67 6.43 -7.01
N LEU A 38 7.64 5.58 -7.02
CA LEU A 38 7.23 4.80 -5.86
C LEU A 38 8.39 3.93 -5.33
N TRP A 39 9.12 3.24 -6.22
CA TRP A 39 10.26 2.44 -5.81
C TRP A 39 11.38 3.30 -5.20
N ASN A 40 11.70 4.44 -5.83
CA ASN A 40 12.78 5.31 -5.36
C ASN A 40 12.46 5.94 -3.99
N ARG A 41 11.19 6.28 -3.74
CA ARG A 41 10.73 6.90 -2.48
C ARG A 41 10.25 5.88 -1.44
N ARG A 42 10.33 4.57 -1.72
CA ARG A 42 9.71 3.53 -0.86
C ARG A 42 10.15 3.60 0.61
N GLU A 43 11.41 3.94 0.88
CA GLU A 43 11.96 4.00 2.25
C GLU A 43 11.50 5.27 2.98
N GLU A 44 11.31 6.38 2.26
CA GLU A 44 10.72 7.62 2.77
C GLU A 44 9.22 7.43 3.09
N LEU A 45 8.50 6.78 2.18
CA LEU A 45 7.05 6.62 2.25
C LEU A 45 6.63 5.52 3.23
N PHE A 46 7.42 4.44 3.33
CA PHE A 46 7.08 3.22 4.06
C PHE A 46 8.25 2.71 4.92
N PRO A 47 8.69 3.47 5.95
CA PRO A 47 9.83 3.09 6.79
C PRO A 47 9.62 1.78 7.58
N SER A 48 8.38 1.33 7.75
CA SER A 48 8.07 0.04 8.40
C SER A 48 7.96 -1.11 7.40
N LEU A 49 7.97 -0.86 6.10
CA LEU A 49 7.90 -1.88 5.06
C LEU A 49 9.28 -2.14 4.46
N THR A 50 9.64 -3.41 4.41
CA THR A 50 10.82 -3.91 3.71
C THR A 50 10.39 -4.57 2.42
N PHE A 51 11.11 -4.38 1.31
CA PHE A 51 10.72 -4.91 0.01
C PHE A 51 11.74 -5.94 -0.48
N CYS A 52 11.27 -7.12 -0.90
CA CYS A 52 12.11 -8.07 -1.61
C CYS A 52 12.51 -7.52 -2.98
N ASP A 53 13.67 -7.95 -3.50
CA ASP A 53 14.19 -7.47 -4.79
C ASP A 53 13.22 -7.74 -5.96
N SER A 54 12.46 -8.84 -5.89
CA SER A 54 11.41 -9.19 -6.85
C SER A 54 10.38 -8.08 -7.04
N VAL A 55 10.11 -7.28 -6.01
CA VAL A 55 9.09 -6.23 -6.02
C VAL A 55 9.52 -5.02 -6.84
N ARG A 56 10.83 -4.81 -7.05
CA ARG A 56 11.35 -3.67 -7.82
C ARG A 56 10.77 -3.63 -9.22
N GLN A 57 10.95 -4.71 -9.98
CA GLN A 57 10.50 -4.77 -11.36
C GLN A 57 8.96 -4.71 -11.46
N GLN A 58 8.26 -5.30 -10.49
CA GLN A 58 6.80 -5.27 -10.42
C GLN A 58 6.28 -3.85 -10.24
N LEU A 59 6.88 -3.08 -9.31
CA LEU A 59 6.50 -1.69 -9.13
C LEU A 59 6.87 -0.86 -10.35
N GLN A 60 8.08 -1.00 -10.89
CA GLN A 60 8.53 -0.25 -12.06
C GLN A 60 7.70 -0.51 -13.33
N SER A 61 6.90 -1.58 -13.38
CA SER A 61 5.96 -1.83 -14.49
C SER A 61 4.74 -0.88 -14.51
N PHE A 62 4.47 -0.16 -13.42
CA PHE A 62 3.38 0.81 -13.37
C PHE A 62 3.78 2.14 -14.01
N ASN A 63 3.33 2.38 -15.23
CA ASN A 63 3.48 3.67 -15.92
C ASN A 63 2.59 4.77 -15.30
N THR A 64 2.92 6.01 -15.62
CA THR A 64 2.13 7.19 -15.25
C THR A 64 0.66 7.02 -15.62
N GLY A 65 -0.24 7.38 -14.70
CA GLY A 65 -1.68 7.29 -14.90
C GLY A 65 -2.26 5.88 -14.79
N ASN A 66 -1.46 4.85 -14.44
CA ASN A 66 -1.98 3.50 -14.23
C ASN A 66 -2.95 3.47 -13.02
N PRO A 67 -4.23 3.11 -13.20
CA PRO A 67 -5.21 3.14 -12.11
C PRO A 67 -4.92 2.12 -11.00
N LEU A 68 -4.17 1.04 -11.29
CA LEU A 68 -3.77 0.05 -10.29
C LEU A 68 -2.67 0.58 -9.37
N LEU A 69 -1.81 1.49 -9.85
CA LEU A 69 -0.76 2.08 -9.02
C LEU A 69 -1.36 2.73 -7.77
N ARG A 70 -2.44 3.50 -7.95
CA ARG A 70 -3.16 4.12 -6.82
C ARG A 70 -3.67 3.08 -5.82
N GLN A 71 -4.14 1.92 -6.28
CA GLN A 71 -4.57 0.85 -5.40
C GLN A 71 -3.40 0.24 -4.64
N VAL A 72 -2.29 -0.03 -5.32
CA VAL A 72 -1.05 -0.54 -4.70
C VAL A 72 -0.57 0.41 -3.62
N VAL A 73 -0.45 1.70 -3.93
CA VAL A 73 -0.04 2.75 -2.99
C VAL A 73 -0.97 2.79 -1.77
N ASN A 74 -2.29 2.77 -1.98
CA ASN A 74 -3.26 2.74 -0.89
C ASN A 74 -3.10 1.50 0.00
N ARG A 75 -2.78 0.32 -0.56
CA ARG A 75 -2.54 -0.90 0.22
C ARG A 75 -1.24 -0.82 1.01
N LEU A 76 -0.17 -0.29 0.42
CA LEU A 76 1.09 -0.08 1.12
C LEU A 76 0.92 0.89 2.29
N PHE A 77 0.20 2.00 2.13
CA PHE A 77 -0.11 2.91 3.25
C PHE A 77 -0.97 2.29 4.33
N ALA A 78 -1.92 1.42 3.97
CA ALA A 78 -2.71 0.68 4.96
C ALA A 78 -1.81 -0.24 5.80
N LEU A 79 -0.90 -0.99 5.16
CA LEU A 79 0.07 -1.84 5.85
C LEU A 79 1.03 -1.02 6.73
N GLU A 80 1.59 0.07 6.21
CA GLU A 80 2.48 0.98 6.93
C GLU A 80 1.79 1.55 8.19
N LYS A 81 0.52 1.96 8.08
CA LYS A 81 -0.27 2.45 9.22
C LYS A 81 -0.43 1.36 10.29
N SER A 82 -0.76 0.13 9.89
CA SER A 82 -0.92 -0.99 10.84
C SER A 82 0.40 -1.35 11.52
N CYS A 83 1.54 -1.22 10.83
CA CYS A 83 2.86 -1.42 11.45
C CYS A 83 3.11 -0.43 12.58
N LYS A 84 2.70 0.84 12.43
CA LYS A 84 2.94 1.87 13.45
C LYS A 84 2.22 1.61 14.78
N SER A 85 1.08 0.91 14.74
CA SER A 85 0.35 0.50 15.94
C SER A 85 0.78 -0.87 16.48
N TRP A 86 1.55 -1.64 15.72
CA TRP A 86 1.96 -2.98 16.10
C TRP A 86 3.30 -2.96 16.84
N THR A 87 3.26 -2.89 18.17
CA THR A 87 4.47 -2.76 19.01
C THR A 87 4.94 -4.07 19.63
N GLU A 88 4.05 -5.06 19.76
CA GLU A 88 4.37 -6.34 20.39
C GLU A 88 3.48 -7.49 19.87
N GLY A 89 3.86 -8.72 20.19
CA GLY A 89 3.06 -9.91 19.92
C GLY A 89 2.86 -10.23 18.43
N ALA A 90 1.82 -11.03 18.15
CA ALA A 90 1.43 -11.38 16.78
C ALA A 90 0.80 -10.17 16.07
N PHE A 91 0.90 -10.15 14.75
CA PHE A 91 0.29 -9.10 13.93
C PHE A 91 -1.25 -9.14 14.03
N ASP A 92 -1.85 -8.03 14.45
CA ASP A 92 -3.30 -7.90 14.57
C ASP A 92 -3.93 -7.47 13.24
N PHE A 93 -4.64 -8.40 12.61
CA PHE A 93 -5.34 -8.17 11.34
C PHE A 93 -6.52 -7.21 11.46
N ASP A 94 -7.08 -7.02 12.65
CA ASP A 94 -8.23 -6.13 12.85
C ASP A 94 -7.82 -4.65 12.76
N THR A 95 -6.52 -4.36 12.93
CA THR A 95 -5.96 -3.01 12.71
C THR A 95 -5.83 -2.65 11.23
N LEU A 96 -5.97 -3.61 10.31
CA LEU A 96 -5.87 -3.35 8.88
C LEU A 96 -7.17 -2.77 8.31
N SER A 97 -7.06 -1.60 7.70
CA SER A 97 -8.16 -1.00 6.92
C SER A 97 -8.46 -1.74 5.61
N CYS A 98 -7.74 -2.82 5.30
CA CYS A 98 -7.95 -3.65 4.12
C CYS A 98 -7.93 -5.13 4.47
N LYS A 99 -8.78 -5.92 3.79
CA LYS A 99 -8.90 -7.36 4.05
C LYS A 99 -7.63 -8.10 3.63
N ALA A 100 -6.86 -8.57 4.61
CA ALA A 100 -5.80 -9.54 4.45
C ALA A 100 -6.31 -10.96 4.75
N SER A 101 -5.72 -11.95 4.10
CA SER A 101 -5.98 -13.36 4.42
C SER A 101 -4.78 -14.23 4.04
N PRO A 102 -4.56 -15.36 4.72
CA PRO A 102 -3.61 -16.36 4.27
C PRO A 102 -4.09 -17.04 2.97
N GLU A 103 -3.16 -17.65 2.25
CA GLU A 103 -3.48 -18.63 1.21
C GLU A 103 -3.91 -19.96 1.84
N SER A 104 -4.68 -20.76 1.09
CA SER A 104 -5.02 -22.12 1.54
C SER A 104 -3.78 -23.01 1.53
N GLU A 105 -3.73 -24.00 2.43
CA GLU A 105 -2.63 -24.98 2.50
C GLU A 105 -2.38 -25.67 1.15
N SER A 106 -3.47 -26.08 0.47
CA SER A 106 -3.41 -26.69 -0.86
C SER A 106 -2.69 -25.80 -1.89
N ARG A 107 -2.89 -24.49 -1.80
CA ARG A 107 -2.31 -23.52 -2.71
C ARG A 107 -0.87 -23.18 -2.34
N LEU A 108 -0.58 -23.04 -1.04
CA LEU A 108 0.80 -22.91 -0.54
C LEU A 108 1.67 -24.08 -0.98
N LYS A 109 1.15 -25.31 -0.90
CA LYS A 109 1.86 -26.51 -1.35
C LYS A 109 2.04 -26.54 -2.87
N ARG A 110 1.00 -26.21 -3.63
CA ARG A 110 1.04 -26.22 -5.10
C ARG A 110 1.99 -25.15 -5.67
N PHE A 111 2.04 -23.97 -5.06
CA PHE A 111 2.81 -22.82 -5.56
C PHE A 111 3.96 -22.42 -4.64
N GLN A 112 4.49 -23.37 -3.88
CA GLN A 112 5.50 -23.11 -2.87
C GLN A 112 6.70 -22.35 -3.44
N SER A 113 7.20 -22.74 -4.61
CA SER A 113 8.35 -22.10 -5.25
C SER A 113 8.06 -20.67 -5.69
N GLN A 114 6.85 -20.37 -6.16
CA GLN A 114 6.48 -19.02 -6.60
C GLN A 114 6.08 -18.11 -5.44
N LEU A 115 5.64 -18.67 -4.32
CA LEU A 115 5.31 -17.94 -3.09
C LEU A 115 6.52 -17.82 -2.14
N THR A 116 7.65 -18.44 -2.49
CA THR A 116 8.89 -18.31 -1.75
C THR A 116 9.74 -17.19 -2.34
N PHE A 117 10.01 -16.16 -1.53
CA PHE A 117 10.81 -15.01 -1.95
C PHE A 117 12.05 -14.91 -1.08
N ARG A 118 13.17 -14.52 -1.69
CA ARG A 118 14.39 -14.17 -0.97
C ARG A 118 14.22 -12.78 -0.35
N CYS A 119 14.21 -12.71 0.96
CA CYS A 119 14.12 -11.45 1.69
C CYS A 119 15.48 -10.74 1.76
N PRO A 120 15.51 -9.44 2.10
CA PRO A 120 16.76 -8.66 2.16
C PRO A 120 17.80 -9.14 3.18
N ASP A 121 17.38 -9.94 4.18
CA ASP A 121 18.29 -10.62 5.11
C ASP A 121 18.94 -11.89 4.51
N GLY A 122 18.67 -12.17 3.23
CA GLY A 122 19.18 -13.32 2.50
C GLY A 122 18.38 -14.60 2.69
N VAL A 123 17.37 -14.61 3.57
CA VAL A 123 16.58 -15.81 3.90
C VAL A 123 15.37 -15.93 2.97
N ASN A 124 15.15 -17.14 2.46
CA ASN A 124 13.96 -17.47 1.68
C ASN A 124 12.78 -17.75 2.61
N ARG A 125 11.66 -17.04 2.40
CA ARG A 125 10.43 -17.23 3.19
C ARG A 125 9.26 -17.52 2.28
N ASN A 126 8.33 -18.34 2.76
CA ASN A 126 7.08 -18.64 2.06
C ASN A 126 5.98 -17.65 2.48
N PHE A 127 5.47 -16.87 1.54
CA PHE A 127 4.52 -15.81 1.81
C PHE A 127 3.08 -16.31 1.63
N SER A 128 2.36 -16.46 2.75
CA SER A 128 0.95 -16.83 2.75
C SER A 128 0.00 -15.64 2.80
N LEU A 129 0.34 -14.62 3.59
CA LEU A 129 -0.54 -13.47 3.80
C LEU A 129 -0.59 -12.59 2.55
N HIS A 130 -1.81 -12.21 2.17
CA HIS A 130 -2.02 -11.34 1.03
C HIS A 130 -3.21 -10.40 1.20
N VAL A 131 -3.11 -9.23 0.56
CA VAL A 131 -4.21 -8.28 0.38
C VAL A 131 -4.74 -8.37 -1.05
N ARG A 132 -6.07 -8.27 -1.21
CA ARG A 132 -6.73 -8.26 -2.52
C ARG A 132 -6.92 -6.82 -3.01
N MET A 133 -6.74 -6.62 -4.31
CA MET A 133 -7.12 -5.40 -5.02
C MET A 133 -8.18 -5.74 -6.06
N THR A 134 -9.11 -4.82 -6.33
CA THR A 134 -10.26 -5.03 -7.21
C THR A 134 -10.50 -3.79 -8.06
N PRO A 135 -10.90 -3.92 -9.34
CA PRO A 135 -11.12 -5.17 -10.08
C PRO A 135 -9.82 -5.88 -10.45
N GLY A 136 -9.94 -7.13 -10.92
CA GLY A 136 -8.81 -7.98 -11.29
C GLY A 136 -8.26 -8.77 -10.09
N ALA A 137 -7.75 -9.98 -10.33
CA ALA A 137 -7.27 -10.87 -9.28
C ALA A 137 -5.91 -10.43 -8.71
N TRP A 138 -5.68 -9.13 -8.51
CA TRP A 138 -4.41 -8.58 -8.02
C TRP A 138 -4.19 -8.90 -6.54
N ARG A 139 -2.93 -9.14 -6.20
CA ARG A 139 -2.45 -9.56 -4.88
C ARG A 139 -1.20 -8.78 -4.51
N LEU A 140 -1.15 -8.38 -3.25
CA LEU A 140 0.06 -7.94 -2.58
C LEU A 140 0.34 -8.96 -1.47
N TYR A 141 1.45 -9.68 -1.57
CA TYR A 141 1.88 -10.65 -0.56
C TYR A 141 2.87 -10.02 0.41
N PHE A 142 2.69 -10.33 1.69
CA PHE A 142 3.55 -9.84 2.76
C PHE A 142 3.84 -10.91 3.82
N SER A 143 4.85 -10.67 4.65
CA SER A 143 5.24 -11.49 5.79
C SER A 143 5.43 -10.63 7.04
N THR A 144 5.09 -11.20 8.20
CA THR A 144 5.22 -10.58 9.53
C THR A 144 6.46 -11.10 10.28
N GLU A 145 7.30 -11.90 9.64
CA GLU A 145 8.42 -12.61 10.30
C GLU A 145 9.55 -11.71 10.80
N PHE A 146 9.60 -10.45 10.37
CA PHE A 146 10.59 -9.48 10.87
C PHE A 146 10.23 -8.96 12.27
N GLY A 147 9.08 -9.37 12.82
CA GLY A 147 8.63 -9.01 14.14
C GLY A 147 7.88 -7.68 14.18
N PRO A 148 7.51 -7.23 15.40
CA PRO A 148 6.65 -6.06 15.58
C PRO A 148 7.16 -4.81 14.86
N GLY A 149 6.21 -4.06 14.30
CA GLY A 149 6.48 -2.82 13.57
C GLY A 149 7.13 -2.99 12.20
N LYS A 150 7.37 -4.22 11.73
CA LYS A 150 8.04 -4.50 10.45
C LYS A 150 7.32 -5.56 9.63
N LEU A 151 6.99 -5.21 8.38
CA LEU A 151 6.48 -6.16 7.39
C LEU A 151 7.44 -6.27 6.21
N VAL A 152 7.50 -7.45 5.60
CA VAL A 152 8.22 -7.68 4.36
C VAL A 152 7.23 -7.84 3.22
N ILE A 153 7.44 -7.17 2.09
CA ILE A 153 6.63 -7.25 0.88
C ILE A 153 7.36 -8.15 -0.12
N GLY A 154 6.75 -9.27 -0.49
CA GLY A 154 7.36 -10.27 -1.37
C GLY A 154 6.91 -10.17 -2.83
N TYR A 155 5.68 -9.71 -3.05
CA TYR A 155 5.08 -9.70 -4.38
C TYR A 155 3.93 -8.69 -4.50
N ILE A 156 3.85 -8.01 -5.64
CA ILE A 156 2.76 -7.14 -6.08
C ILE A 156 2.44 -7.49 -7.52
N GLY A 157 1.27 -8.05 -7.79
CA GLY A 157 0.97 -8.56 -9.12
C GLY A 157 -0.38 -9.24 -9.23
N LEU A 158 -0.64 -9.88 -10.37
CA LEU A 158 -1.77 -10.78 -10.51
C LEU A 158 -1.60 -12.00 -9.59
N LYS A 159 -2.72 -12.62 -9.19
CA LYS A 159 -2.70 -13.88 -8.43
C LYS A 159 -1.83 -14.90 -9.17
N ILE A 160 -0.83 -15.45 -8.47
CA ILE A 160 0.08 -16.50 -8.97
C ILE A 160 -0.75 -17.75 -9.36
N GLN A 161 -0.44 -18.37 -10.50
CA GLN A 161 -1.21 -19.50 -11.06
C GLN A 161 -0.33 -20.66 -11.49
#